data_AF-A0A3C0U6Q8-F1
#
_entry.id   AF-A0A3C0U6Q8-F1
#
_cell.length_a   1.000
_cell.length_b   1.000
_cell.length_c   1.000
_cell.angle_alpha   90.00
_cell.angle_beta   90.00
_cell.angle_gamma   90.00
#
_symmetry.space_group_name_H-M   'P 1'
#
loop_
_entity.id
_entity.type
_entity.pdbx_description
1 polymer ?
#
loop_
_entity_poly.entity_id
_entity_poly.type
_entity_poly.pdbx_seq_one_letter_code
_entity_poly.pdbx_strand_id
1 'polypeptide(L)'
;MSALGQVLQRTMKRLLVLIVHLAFTGMQAQSSDTLSTTTISESLLRLEEMRTTVDSLVLLQSNAAEYLLKDSRFQLRQYAPGSVATFNLGGANSSQSRVLWDGIDISSMASGTMDLSIVPGILLQSSSVVDGSNAGSFGSNGMAGGLALNWTASGKREFSTLIGLTSIGGLSFGVLNGGHFGKVNYRSFLQVQESSNTYPYSLGNQDYTMNGMGFNDVTLMQQYNGIYKRARWKSDIWFTQGEKNNSGSILAAGAPSLLQDKALRVKYSWHKRNHKISAFVGHEWQAYTDTLNAINLTDTNTYRQYTLQYNYQTKFAKNIIEVGHISAGGTSRDAALLNVTARHETKLN
;
A
#
# COMPACT_ATOMS: atom_id res chain seq x y z
N MET A 1 28.92 33.95 26.31
CA MET A 1 27.84 33.39 25.46
C MET A 1 26.69 34.39 25.45
N SER A 2 26.41 34.99 24.29
CA SER A 2 25.70 36.28 24.18
C SER A 2 24.22 36.18 24.56
N ALA A 3 23.72 37.22 25.23
CA ALA A 3 22.31 37.39 25.61
C ALA A 3 21.34 37.21 24.41
N LEU A 4 21.83 37.45 23.19
CA LEU A 4 21.10 37.23 21.94
C LEU A 4 20.66 35.77 21.72
N GLY A 5 21.50 34.79 22.10
CA GLY A 5 21.21 33.37 21.90
C GLY A 5 20.12 32.83 22.83
N GLN A 6 20.01 33.38 24.04
CA GLN A 6 18.95 33.01 24.99
C GLN A 6 17.59 33.58 24.60
N VAL A 7 17.57 34.79 24.00
CA VAL A 7 16.35 35.40 23.46
C VAL A 7 15.85 34.59 22.26
N LEU A 8 16.74 34.19 21.35
CA LEU A 8 16.39 33.38 20.17
C LEU A 8 15.83 32.00 20.56
N GLN A 9 16.42 31.33 21.57
CA GLN A 9 15.88 30.06 22.07
C GLN A 9 14.51 30.22 22.72
N ARG A 10 14.26 31.32 23.43
CA ARG A 10 12.94 31.59 24.04
C ARG A 10 11.88 31.90 22.99
N THR A 11 12.21 32.64 21.94
CA THR A 11 11.27 32.93 20.84
C THR A 11 10.96 31.67 20.04
N MET A 12 11.94 30.82 19.73
CA MET A 12 11.71 29.54 19.05
C MET A 12 10.86 28.57 19.88
N LYS A 13 11.06 28.49 21.20
CA LYS A 13 10.20 27.68 22.08
C LYS A 13 8.75 28.17 22.10
N ARG A 14 8.54 29.49 22.18
CA ARG A 14 7.19 30.09 22.15
C ARG A 14 6.51 29.88 20.80
N LEU A 15 7.25 29.98 19.70
CA LEU A 15 6.74 29.69 18.35
C LEU A 15 6.32 28.22 18.21
N LEU A 16 7.12 27.29 18.73
CA LEU A 16 6.82 25.86 18.70
C LEU A 16 5.58 25.53 19.56
N VAL A 17 5.43 26.15 20.73
CA VAL A 17 4.21 26.03 21.55
C VAL A 17 2.99 26.62 20.84
N LEU A 18 3.13 27.76 20.16
CA LEU A 18 2.06 28.39 19.40
C LEU A 18 1.62 27.50 18.22
N ILE A 19 2.57 26.91 17.49
CA ILE A 19 2.29 25.97 16.39
C ILE A 19 1.57 24.72 16.92
N VAL A 20 1.98 24.19 18.07
CA VAL A 20 1.30 23.06 18.73
C VAL A 20 -0.12 23.46 19.18
N HIS A 21 -0.32 24.67 19.69
CA HIS A 21 -1.65 25.18 20.07
C HIS A 21 -2.57 25.39 18.86
N LEU A 22 -2.06 26.00 17.79
CA LEU A 22 -2.80 26.20 16.54
C LEU A 22 -3.16 24.88 15.85
N ALA A 23 -2.25 23.91 15.89
CA ALA A 23 -2.56 22.55 15.45
C ALA A 23 -3.69 21.94 16.29
N PHE A 24 -3.69 22.13 17.61
CA PHE A 24 -4.74 21.63 18.50
C PHE A 24 -6.11 22.27 18.25
N THR A 25 -6.18 23.58 17.98
CA THR A 25 -7.45 24.27 17.72
C THR A 25 -8.07 23.88 16.38
N GLY A 26 -7.25 23.59 15.35
CA GLY A 26 -7.75 23.07 14.08
C GLY A 26 -8.37 21.67 14.19
N MET A 27 -7.92 20.85 15.15
CA MET A 27 -8.47 19.51 15.39
C MET A 27 -9.89 19.54 16.02
N GLN A 28 -10.28 20.63 16.68
CA GLN A 28 -11.57 20.74 17.37
C GLN A 28 -12.72 21.23 16.46
N ALA A 29 -12.43 21.62 15.21
CA ALA A 29 -13.43 22.14 14.27
C ALA A 29 -14.10 21.06 13.38
N GLN A 30 -13.76 19.79 13.58
CA GLN A 30 -14.35 18.67 12.84
C GLN A 30 -15.46 17.98 13.63
N SER A 31 -16.48 17.47 12.93
CA SER A 31 -17.51 16.63 13.54
C SER A 31 -16.87 15.36 14.12
N SER A 32 -16.90 15.21 15.44
CA SER A 32 -16.44 14.02 16.13
C SER A 32 -17.49 12.92 15.99
N ASP A 33 -17.30 11.99 15.06
CA ASP A 33 -18.03 10.71 15.05
C ASP A 33 -17.16 9.67 15.75
N THR A 34 -17.47 9.40 17.02
CA THR A 34 -16.66 8.52 17.88
C THR A 34 -17.35 7.17 18.01
N LEU A 35 -16.87 6.16 17.28
CA LEU A 35 -17.32 4.79 17.45
C LEU A 35 -16.38 4.03 18.40
N SER A 36 -16.90 3.54 19.53
CA SER A 36 -16.17 2.62 20.41
C SER A 36 -16.53 1.18 20.03
N THR A 37 -15.56 0.41 19.57
CA THR A 37 -15.74 -0.99 19.20
C THR A 37 -14.78 -1.88 20.00
N THR A 38 -15.27 -3.05 20.41
CA THR A 38 -14.46 -4.09 21.06
C THR A 38 -14.55 -5.34 20.22
N THR A 39 -13.39 -5.87 19.83
CA THR A 39 -13.30 -7.11 19.06
C THR A 39 -12.56 -8.16 19.88
N ILE A 40 -13.15 -9.35 20.01
CA ILE A 40 -12.48 -10.52 20.57
C ILE A 40 -11.88 -11.28 19.38
N SER A 41 -10.55 -11.36 19.36
CA SER A 41 -9.77 -11.98 18.29
C SER A 41 -9.04 -13.20 18.85
N GLU A 42 -9.06 -14.31 18.11
CA GLU A 42 -8.41 -15.56 18.54
C GLU A 42 -7.09 -15.77 17.79
N SER A 43 -6.04 -16.16 18.53
CA SER A 43 -4.71 -16.43 17.99
C SER A 43 -4.64 -17.68 17.09
N LEU A 44 -5.61 -18.61 17.20
CA LEU A 44 -5.50 -19.95 16.63
C LEU A 44 -5.77 -20.04 15.12
N LEU A 45 -6.33 -19.00 14.50
CA LEU A 45 -6.72 -18.99 13.08
C LEU A 45 -5.74 -18.21 12.20
N ARG A 46 -4.45 -18.21 12.53
CA ARG A 46 -3.44 -17.61 11.64
C ARG A 46 -3.07 -18.61 10.56
N LEU A 47 -3.73 -18.50 9.42
CA LEU A 47 -3.41 -19.29 8.23
C LEU A 47 -2.06 -18.83 7.68
N GLU A 48 -1.06 -19.70 7.77
CA GLU A 48 0.24 -19.49 7.14
C GLU A 48 0.30 -20.30 5.84
N GLU A 49 0.61 -19.60 4.75
CA GLU A 49 0.81 -20.22 3.44
C GLU A 49 2.11 -21.06 3.45
N MET A 50 2.01 -22.33 3.07
CA MET A 50 3.18 -23.17 2.80
C MET A 50 3.74 -22.83 1.42
N ARG A 51 4.80 -22.02 1.38
CA ARG A 51 5.42 -21.58 0.12
C ARG A 51 6.48 -22.56 -0.37
N THR A 52 6.41 -22.86 -1.65
CA THR A 52 7.46 -23.56 -2.40
C THR A 52 8.53 -22.59 -2.90
N THR A 53 9.61 -23.14 -3.45
CA THR A 53 10.63 -22.35 -4.15
C THR A 53 10.07 -21.65 -5.39
N VAL A 54 9.13 -22.30 -6.10
CA VAL A 54 8.43 -21.74 -7.25
C VAL A 54 7.63 -20.50 -6.85
N ASP A 55 6.93 -20.55 -5.72
CA ASP A 55 6.16 -19.41 -5.22
C ASP A 55 7.05 -18.19 -4.94
N SER A 56 8.25 -18.43 -4.42
CA SER A 56 9.22 -17.37 -4.16
C SER A 56 9.69 -16.70 -5.46
N LEU A 57 9.82 -17.46 -6.55
CA LEU A 57 10.19 -16.92 -7.86
C LEU A 57 9.03 -16.11 -8.47
N VAL A 58 7.81 -16.64 -8.41
CA VAL A 58 6.60 -15.96 -8.93
C VAL A 58 6.42 -14.61 -8.24
N LEU A 59 6.55 -14.54 -6.91
CA LEU A 59 6.45 -13.29 -6.15
C LEU A 59 7.40 -12.20 -6.63
N LEU A 60 8.58 -12.58 -7.13
CA LEU A 60 9.56 -11.62 -7.62
C LEU A 60 9.25 -11.11 -9.04
N GLN A 61 8.44 -11.83 -9.80
CA GLN A 61 8.10 -11.52 -11.19
C GLN A 61 6.68 -11.00 -11.38
N SER A 62 5.80 -11.21 -10.41
CA SER A 62 4.38 -10.89 -10.48
C SER A 62 4.01 -9.72 -9.59
N ASN A 63 2.83 -9.15 -9.85
CA ASN A 63 2.14 -8.30 -8.87
C ASN A 63 1.35 -9.17 -7.86
N ALA A 64 0.78 -8.52 -6.85
CA ALA A 64 0.02 -9.18 -5.80
C ALA A 64 -1.28 -9.80 -6.33
N ALA A 65 -1.93 -9.19 -7.32
CA ALA A 65 -3.13 -9.74 -7.93
C ALA A 65 -2.84 -11.10 -8.59
N GLU A 66 -1.82 -11.16 -9.44
CA GLU A 66 -1.39 -12.38 -10.14
C GLU A 66 -1.00 -13.50 -9.17
N TYR A 67 -0.26 -13.17 -8.10
CA TYR A 67 0.13 -14.17 -7.12
C TYR A 67 -1.07 -14.72 -6.34
N LEU A 68 -2.02 -13.85 -5.95
CA LEU A 68 -3.16 -14.22 -5.13
C LEU A 68 -4.25 -14.97 -5.91
N LEU A 69 -4.19 -15.02 -7.25
CA LEU A 69 -5.11 -15.84 -8.06
C LEU A 69 -5.11 -17.33 -7.68
N LYS A 70 -3.99 -17.84 -7.16
CA LYS A 70 -3.89 -19.24 -6.72
C LYS A 70 -4.52 -19.50 -5.35
N ASP A 71 -4.88 -18.45 -4.61
CA ASP A 71 -5.39 -18.54 -3.24
C ASP A 71 -6.92 -18.33 -3.25
N SER A 72 -7.66 -19.42 -3.03
CA SER A 72 -9.12 -19.45 -3.11
C SER A 72 -9.83 -18.64 -2.02
N ARG A 73 -9.10 -18.16 -0.99
CA ARG A 73 -9.65 -17.25 0.03
C ARG A 73 -9.91 -15.86 -0.51
N PHE A 74 -9.18 -15.47 -1.56
CA PHE A 74 -9.31 -14.17 -2.20
C PHE A 74 -10.25 -14.27 -3.38
N GLN A 75 -11.28 -13.42 -3.40
CA GLN A 75 -12.00 -13.15 -4.63
C GLN A 75 -11.38 -11.93 -5.29
N LEU A 76 -10.56 -12.16 -6.31
CA LEU A 76 -10.01 -11.11 -7.15
C LEU A 76 -11.05 -10.68 -8.19
N ARG A 77 -11.26 -9.38 -8.30
CA ARG A 77 -12.10 -8.74 -9.33
C ARG A 77 -11.16 -8.02 -10.29
N GLN A 78 -11.07 -8.55 -11.49
CA GLN A 78 -10.26 -8.03 -12.57
C GLN A 78 -11.02 -8.22 -13.89
N TYR A 79 -11.03 -7.20 -14.74
CA TYR A 79 -11.77 -7.24 -16.01
C TYR A 79 -11.00 -8.01 -17.09
N ALA A 80 -9.72 -7.72 -17.23
CA ALA A 80 -8.78 -8.41 -18.12
C ALA A 80 -7.40 -8.52 -17.45
N PRO A 81 -6.51 -9.44 -17.87
CA PRO A 81 -5.13 -9.48 -17.38
C PRO A 81 -4.47 -8.09 -17.42
N GLY A 82 -3.75 -7.69 -16.37
CA GLY A 82 -3.11 -6.37 -16.28
C GLY A 82 -4.04 -5.15 -16.10
N SER A 83 -5.37 -5.33 -16.14
CA SER A 83 -6.31 -4.29 -15.70
C SER A 83 -6.32 -4.14 -14.18
N VAL A 84 -6.91 -3.05 -13.69
CA VAL A 84 -7.11 -2.79 -12.25
C VAL A 84 -7.68 -4.03 -11.57
N ALA A 85 -6.99 -4.49 -10.53
CA ALA A 85 -7.35 -5.69 -9.80
C ALA A 85 -7.63 -5.35 -8.34
N THR A 86 -8.85 -5.61 -7.89
CA THR A 86 -9.24 -5.44 -6.48
C THR A 86 -9.51 -6.81 -5.85
N PHE A 87 -9.48 -6.89 -4.52
CA PHE A 87 -9.76 -8.12 -3.81
C PHE A 87 -10.82 -7.94 -2.75
N ASN A 88 -11.52 -9.04 -2.47
CA ASN A 88 -12.52 -9.13 -1.42
C ASN A 88 -12.24 -10.40 -0.61
N LEU A 89 -12.53 -10.32 0.70
CA LEU A 89 -12.42 -11.43 1.63
C LEU A 89 -13.80 -11.79 2.19
N GLY A 90 -14.12 -13.08 2.22
CA GLY A 90 -15.33 -13.60 2.89
C GLY A 90 -16.66 -13.00 2.40
N GLY A 91 -16.77 -12.60 1.14
CA GLY A 91 -17.97 -11.98 0.56
C GLY A 91 -18.16 -10.49 0.89
N ALA A 92 -17.25 -9.87 1.63
CA ALA A 92 -17.26 -8.43 1.92
C ALA A 92 -16.99 -7.59 0.66
N ASN A 93 -17.29 -6.29 0.68
CA ASN A 93 -16.91 -5.37 -0.39
C ASN A 93 -15.39 -5.07 -0.35
N SER A 94 -14.77 -4.72 -1.48
CA SER A 94 -13.34 -4.42 -1.58
C SER A 94 -12.94 -3.26 -0.67
N SER A 95 -13.83 -2.29 -0.43
CA SER A 95 -13.61 -1.16 0.48
C SER A 95 -13.60 -1.56 1.97
N GLN A 96 -14.10 -2.75 2.29
CA GLN A 96 -14.09 -3.32 3.64
C GLN A 96 -12.85 -4.20 3.90
N SER A 97 -12.06 -4.49 2.86
CA SER A 97 -10.75 -5.13 2.96
C SER A 97 -9.64 -4.08 2.86
N ARG A 98 -8.61 -4.18 3.72
CA ARG A 98 -7.53 -3.19 3.78
C ARG A 98 -6.19 -3.75 3.34
N VAL A 99 -5.34 -2.91 2.76
CA VAL A 99 -3.94 -3.26 2.50
C VAL A 99 -3.07 -2.50 3.48
N LEU A 100 -2.37 -3.22 4.34
CA LEU A 100 -1.58 -2.66 5.44
C LEU A 100 -0.10 -2.84 5.15
N TRP A 101 0.67 -1.75 5.13
CA TRP A 101 2.12 -1.83 4.99
C TRP A 101 2.82 -1.62 6.33
N ASP A 102 3.23 -2.72 6.98
CA ASP A 102 3.65 -2.77 8.39
C ASP A 102 2.63 -2.17 9.37
N GLY A 103 1.35 -2.41 9.12
CA GLY A 103 0.25 -1.99 9.99
C GLY A 103 -0.22 -0.55 9.78
N ILE A 104 0.22 0.12 8.73
CA ILE A 104 -0.32 1.41 8.27
C ILE A 104 -1.16 1.13 7.02
N ASP A 105 -2.40 1.62 6.99
CA ASP A 105 -3.30 1.46 5.84
C ASP A 105 -2.78 2.28 4.64
N ILE A 106 -2.61 1.61 3.51
CA ILE A 106 -2.16 2.18 2.24
C ILE A 106 -3.17 1.97 1.11
N SER A 107 -4.41 1.56 1.44
CA SER A 107 -5.50 1.53 0.46
C SER A 107 -5.60 2.86 -0.28
N SER A 108 -5.93 2.83 -1.58
CA SER A 108 -5.98 4.06 -2.36
C SER A 108 -6.96 5.06 -1.76
N MET A 109 -6.50 6.29 -1.66
CA MET A 109 -7.31 7.40 -1.16
C MET A 109 -8.40 7.81 -2.15
N ALA A 110 -8.27 7.43 -3.43
CA ALA A 110 -9.22 7.73 -4.49
C ALA A 110 -10.52 6.91 -4.39
N SER A 111 -10.38 5.61 -4.16
CA SER A 111 -11.47 4.63 -4.23
C SER A 111 -11.75 3.92 -2.91
N GLY A 112 -10.89 4.10 -1.90
CA GLY A 112 -10.92 3.31 -0.66
C GLY A 112 -10.49 1.86 -0.86
N THR A 113 -10.04 1.50 -2.06
CA THR A 113 -9.62 0.15 -2.46
C THR A 113 -8.21 0.22 -3.03
N MET A 114 -7.37 -0.78 -2.78
CA MET A 114 -6.04 -0.85 -3.39
C MET A 114 -6.11 -1.58 -4.72
N ASP A 115 -5.54 -0.99 -5.77
CA ASP A 115 -5.24 -1.72 -6.99
C ASP A 115 -4.04 -2.65 -6.74
N LEU A 116 -4.31 -3.95 -6.67
CA LEU A 116 -3.31 -4.98 -6.42
C LEU A 116 -2.42 -5.23 -7.64
N SER A 117 -2.78 -4.76 -8.83
CA SER A 117 -1.95 -4.93 -10.02
C SER A 117 -0.67 -4.09 -9.95
N ILE A 118 -0.65 -3.02 -9.15
CA ILE A 118 0.53 -2.16 -8.91
C ILE A 118 1.20 -2.44 -7.56
N VAL A 119 0.79 -3.49 -6.86
CA VAL A 119 1.46 -3.96 -5.63
C VAL A 119 2.45 -5.06 -6.01
N PRO A 120 3.76 -4.89 -5.81
CA PRO A 120 4.72 -5.95 -6.08
C PRO A 120 4.42 -7.22 -5.29
N GLY A 121 4.45 -8.38 -5.93
CA GLY A 121 4.24 -9.68 -5.29
C GLY A 121 5.20 -9.88 -4.11
N ILE A 122 6.45 -9.43 -4.23
CA ILE A 122 7.52 -9.56 -3.23
C ILE A 122 7.18 -8.98 -1.85
N LEU A 123 6.17 -8.10 -1.76
CA LEU A 123 5.64 -7.57 -0.51
C LEU A 123 4.78 -8.58 0.27
N LEU A 124 4.23 -9.59 -0.40
CA LEU A 124 3.45 -10.65 0.20
C LEU A 124 4.37 -11.63 0.93
N GLN A 125 4.05 -11.88 2.20
CA GLN A 125 4.64 -12.86 3.11
C GLN A 125 3.73 -14.07 3.28
N SER A 126 4.27 -15.18 3.79
CA SER A 126 3.49 -16.40 4.08
C SER A 126 2.28 -16.13 4.98
N SER A 127 2.40 -15.11 5.85
CA SER A 127 1.36 -14.68 6.78
C SER A 127 0.77 -13.32 6.43
N SER A 128 0.75 -12.94 5.15
CA SER A 128 0.16 -11.67 4.68
C SER A 128 -1.36 -11.63 4.78
N VAL A 129 -2.03 -12.78 4.83
CA VAL A 129 -3.48 -12.82 4.92
C VAL A 129 -3.91 -12.56 6.35
N VAL A 130 -4.73 -11.52 6.55
CA VAL A 130 -5.40 -11.25 7.81
C VAL A 130 -6.89 -11.44 7.58
N ASP A 131 -7.48 -12.51 8.11
CA ASP A 131 -8.87 -12.87 7.85
C ASP A 131 -9.82 -12.41 8.99
N GLY A 132 -11.03 -12.00 8.60
CA GLY A 132 -12.22 -11.96 9.45
C GLY A 132 -12.08 -11.19 10.77
N SER A 133 -12.53 -11.79 11.87
CA SER A 133 -12.58 -11.20 13.22
C SER A 133 -11.22 -10.77 13.78
N ASN A 134 -10.11 -11.20 13.18
CA ASN A 134 -8.77 -10.78 13.56
C ASN A 134 -8.33 -9.48 12.89
N ALA A 135 -8.99 -9.04 11.82
CA ALA A 135 -8.60 -7.87 11.03
C ALA A 135 -8.71 -6.54 11.80
N GLY A 136 -9.66 -6.44 12.75
CA GLY A 136 -9.76 -5.32 13.69
C GLY A 136 -8.53 -5.15 14.59
N SER A 137 -7.77 -6.24 14.81
CA SER A 137 -6.53 -6.22 15.58
C SER A 137 -5.32 -5.74 14.75
N PHE A 138 -5.39 -5.74 13.42
CA PHE A 138 -4.28 -5.36 12.53
C PHE A 138 -4.41 -3.94 11.96
N GLY A 139 -5.62 -3.41 11.76
CA GLY A 139 -5.85 -2.04 11.27
C GLY A 139 -7.12 -1.41 11.83
N SER A 140 -7.20 -0.07 11.89
CA SER A 140 -8.36 0.67 12.41
C SER A 140 -9.65 0.48 11.60
N ASN A 141 -9.54 0.02 10.35
CA ASN A 141 -10.66 -0.02 9.39
C ASN A 141 -10.78 -1.36 8.62
N GLY A 142 -10.06 -2.41 9.03
CA GLY A 142 -10.13 -3.74 8.41
C GLY A 142 -11.26 -4.56 9.01
N MET A 143 -12.51 -4.30 8.64
CA MET A 143 -13.67 -4.98 9.23
C MET A 143 -13.81 -6.44 8.76
N ALA A 144 -13.40 -6.74 7.54
CA ALA A 144 -13.55 -8.08 6.94
C ALA A 144 -12.24 -8.86 6.79
N GLY A 145 -11.10 -8.18 6.90
CA GLY A 145 -9.82 -8.76 6.52
C GLY A 145 -8.87 -7.75 5.87
N GLY A 146 -7.68 -8.21 5.53
CA GLY A 146 -6.74 -7.43 4.77
C GLY A 146 -5.47 -8.16 4.36
N LEU A 147 -4.67 -7.48 3.55
CA LEU A 147 -3.34 -7.90 3.13
C LEU A 147 -2.28 -7.13 3.92
N ALA A 148 -1.56 -7.81 4.79
CA ALA A 148 -0.41 -7.29 5.51
C ALA A 148 0.85 -7.43 4.63
N LEU A 149 1.28 -6.34 4.04
CA LEU A 149 2.50 -6.23 3.25
C LEU A 149 3.71 -5.99 4.15
N ASN A 150 4.81 -6.64 3.84
CA ASN A 150 6.08 -6.42 4.51
C ASN A 150 7.23 -6.37 3.51
N TRP A 151 8.12 -5.40 3.74
CA TRP A 151 9.42 -5.32 3.12
C TRP A 151 10.45 -5.31 4.24
N THR A 152 11.46 -6.17 4.16
CA THR A 152 12.54 -6.26 5.17
C THR A 152 13.87 -6.60 4.53
N ALA A 153 14.90 -5.82 4.85
CA ALA A 153 16.30 -6.07 4.55
C ALA A 153 16.90 -6.96 5.65
N SER A 154 17.28 -8.18 5.28
CA SER A 154 17.83 -9.17 6.21
C SER A 154 19.30 -8.94 6.55
N GLY A 155 20.02 -8.16 5.74
CA GLY A 155 21.47 -7.99 5.81
C GLY A 155 22.26 -9.08 5.08
N LYS A 156 21.59 -10.16 4.64
CA LYS A 156 22.22 -11.20 3.82
C LYS A 156 22.48 -10.66 2.42
N ARG A 157 23.61 -11.06 1.83
CA ARG A 157 23.91 -10.77 0.42
C ARG A 157 22.91 -11.53 -0.45
N GLU A 158 22.18 -10.79 -1.25
CA GLU A 158 21.25 -11.33 -2.24
C GLU A 158 21.37 -10.52 -3.53
N PHE A 159 21.31 -11.23 -4.64
CA PHE A 159 21.24 -10.64 -5.96
C PHE A 159 20.44 -11.58 -6.85
N SER A 160 19.43 -11.07 -7.52
CA SER A 160 18.62 -11.85 -8.44
C SER A 160 18.19 -10.96 -9.60
N THR A 161 18.29 -11.49 -10.81
CA THR A 161 17.79 -10.88 -12.03
C THR A 161 16.74 -11.80 -12.61
N LEU A 162 15.65 -11.20 -13.08
CA LEU A 162 14.45 -11.89 -13.45
C LEU A 162 13.99 -11.37 -14.80
N ILE A 163 13.66 -12.29 -15.69
CA ILE A 163 13.05 -11.98 -16.97
C ILE A 163 11.80 -12.85 -17.06
N GLY A 164 10.66 -12.23 -17.30
CA GLY A 164 9.38 -12.90 -17.44
C GLY A 164 8.79 -12.66 -18.82
N LEU A 165 8.13 -13.69 -19.36
CA LEU A 165 7.37 -13.63 -20.60
C LEU A 165 5.99 -14.23 -20.33
N THR A 166 4.94 -13.63 -20.89
CA THR A 166 3.57 -14.12 -20.75
C THR A 166 2.94 -14.40 -22.11
N SER A 167 1.92 -15.26 -22.13
CA SER A 167 1.18 -15.63 -23.35
C SER A 167 0.39 -14.47 -23.97
N ILE A 168 0.20 -13.38 -23.23
CA ILE A 168 -0.45 -12.14 -23.68
C ILE A 168 0.54 -11.11 -24.25
N GLY A 169 1.77 -11.54 -24.54
CA GLY A 169 2.84 -10.67 -25.04
C GLY A 169 3.44 -9.75 -23.97
N GLY A 170 3.36 -10.15 -22.69
CA GLY A 170 3.98 -9.42 -21.60
C GLY A 170 5.47 -9.73 -21.48
N LEU A 171 6.27 -8.70 -21.27
CA LEU A 171 7.68 -8.75 -20.94
C LEU A 171 7.87 -8.11 -19.56
N SER A 172 8.56 -8.79 -18.65
CA SER A 172 8.96 -8.22 -17.37
C SER A 172 10.44 -8.38 -17.12
N PHE A 173 11.02 -7.37 -16.46
CA PHE A 173 12.40 -7.36 -16.01
C PHE A 173 12.44 -6.94 -14.54
N GLY A 174 13.09 -7.75 -13.71
CA GLY A 174 13.19 -7.52 -12.28
C GLY A 174 14.62 -7.66 -11.78
N VAL A 175 15.02 -6.81 -10.85
CA VAL A 175 16.30 -6.90 -10.13
C VAL A 175 16.04 -6.77 -8.65
N LEU A 176 16.48 -7.77 -7.89
CA LEU A 176 16.55 -7.73 -6.43
C LEU A 176 18.01 -7.67 -6.02
N ASN A 177 18.34 -6.75 -5.12
CA ASN A 177 19.66 -6.68 -4.51
C ASN A 177 19.55 -6.38 -3.02
N GLY A 178 20.35 -7.04 -2.20
CA GLY A 178 20.35 -6.84 -0.77
C GLY A 178 21.68 -7.21 -0.15
N GLY A 179 21.91 -6.66 1.03
CA GLY A 179 23.16 -6.85 1.75
C GLY A 179 23.27 -5.89 2.91
N HIS A 180 24.51 -5.55 3.26
CA HIS A 180 24.80 -4.62 4.32
C HIS A 180 26.02 -3.75 3.99
N PHE A 181 26.07 -2.56 4.58
CA PHE A 181 27.27 -1.73 4.69
C PHE A 181 27.50 -1.39 6.17
N GLY A 182 28.58 -1.93 6.73
CA GLY A 182 28.86 -1.83 8.16
C GLY A 182 27.71 -2.41 9.01
N LYS A 183 27.00 -1.56 9.74
CA LYS A 183 25.88 -1.94 10.63
C LYS A 183 24.50 -1.68 10.04
N VAL A 184 24.44 -1.26 8.77
CA VAL A 184 23.21 -0.93 8.08
C VAL A 184 22.94 -1.98 7.01
N ASN A 185 21.78 -2.59 7.09
CA ASN A 185 21.28 -3.51 6.07
C ASN A 185 20.51 -2.72 5.03
N TYR A 186 20.54 -3.18 3.79
CA TYR A 186 19.75 -2.62 2.71
C TYR A 186 19.11 -3.70 1.85
N ARG A 187 18.03 -3.32 1.18
CA ARG A 187 17.35 -4.14 0.18
C ARG A 187 16.71 -3.24 -0.88
N SER A 188 16.93 -3.57 -2.13
CA SER A 188 16.60 -2.80 -3.31
C SER A 188 15.87 -3.71 -4.28
N PHE A 189 14.75 -3.26 -4.82
CA PHE A 189 13.97 -3.99 -5.80
C PHE A 189 13.55 -3.03 -6.91
N LEU A 190 13.80 -3.42 -8.15
CA LEU A 190 13.34 -2.73 -9.35
C LEU A 190 12.57 -3.75 -10.19
N GLN A 191 11.39 -3.38 -10.66
CA GLN A 191 10.61 -4.17 -11.60
C GLN A 191 10.09 -3.24 -12.68
N VAL A 192 10.15 -3.71 -13.93
CA VAL A 192 9.53 -3.07 -15.08
C VAL A 192 8.72 -4.14 -15.78
N GLN A 193 7.49 -3.82 -16.16
CA GLN A 193 6.61 -4.71 -16.91
C GLN A 193 5.94 -3.93 -18.03
N GLU A 194 5.77 -4.59 -19.18
CA GLU A 194 5.06 -4.05 -20.32
C GLU A 194 4.32 -5.19 -21.03
N SER A 195 3.12 -4.92 -21.51
CA SER A 195 2.37 -5.86 -22.34
C SER A 195 1.43 -5.12 -23.28
N SER A 196 1.37 -5.54 -24.54
CA SER A 196 0.30 -5.13 -25.45
C SER A 196 -1.06 -5.72 -25.05
N ASN A 197 -1.04 -6.77 -24.22
CA ASN A 197 -2.18 -7.51 -23.72
C ASN A 197 -3.13 -7.98 -24.83
N THR A 198 -2.51 -8.56 -25.86
CA THR A 198 -3.20 -9.07 -27.05
C THR A 198 -3.33 -10.58 -26.93
N TYR A 199 -4.55 -11.10 -26.93
CA TYR A 199 -4.80 -12.54 -26.82
C TYR A 199 -6.05 -12.98 -27.58
N PRO A 200 -6.05 -14.19 -28.16
CA PRO A 200 -7.22 -14.76 -28.80
C PRO A 200 -8.28 -15.15 -27.77
N TYR A 201 -9.55 -15.02 -28.12
CA TYR A 201 -10.68 -15.51 -27.34
C TYR A 201 -11.81 -15.96 -28.26
N SER A 202 -12.63 -16.90 -27.79
CA SER A 202 -13.79 -17.39 -28.55
C SER A 202 -15.08 -17.00 -27.82
N LEU A 203 -16.07 -16.51 -28.58
CA LEU A 203 -17.41 -16.22 -28.07
C LEU A 203 -18.44 -16.99 -28.90
N GLY A 204 -18.95 -18.09 -28.33
CA GLY A 204 -19.75 -19.06 -29.08
C GLY A 204 -18.87 -19.80 -30.10
N ASN A 205 -19.26 -19.72 -31.38
CA ASN A 205 -18.56 -20.37 -32.49
C ASN A 205 -17.67 -19.39 -33.29
N GLN A 206 -17.37 -18.22 -32.72
CA GLN A 206 -16.62 -17.16 -33.38
C GLN A 206 -15.33 -16.88 -32.60
N ASP A 207 -14.21 -16.80 -33.32
CA ASP A 207 -12.91 -16.47 -32.78
C ASP A 207 -12.61 -14.99 -33.00
N TYR A 208 -12.10 -14.35 -31.96
CA TYR A 208 -11.77 -12.93 -31.91
C TYR A 208 -10.41 -12.73 -31.27
N THR A 209 -9.87 -11.52 -31.41
CA THR A 209 -8.63 -11.10 -30.75
C THR A 209 -8.90 -9.88 -29.91
N MET A 210 -8.58 -9.97 -28.62
CA MET A 210 -8.61 -8.82 -27.72
C MET A 210 -7.46 -7.88 -28.06
N ASN A 211 -7.75 -6.58 -28.15
CA ASN A 211 -6.77 -5.52 -28.43
C ASN A 211 -7.06 -4.29 -27.56
N GLY A 212 -6.04 -3.44 -27.36
CA GLY A 212 -6.16 -2.14 -26.67
C GLY A 212 -6.32 -2.24 -25.14
N MET A 213 -6.00 -3.39 -24.56
CA MET A 213 -5.94 -3.61 -23.10
C MET A 213 -4.52 -3.50 -22.55
N GLY A 214 -3.60 -2.91 -23.31
CA GLY A 214 -2.17 -2.87 -22.99
C GLY A 214 -1.88 -2.13 -21.68
N PHE A 215 -0.84 -2.57 -20.98
CA PHE A 215 -0.45 -2.01 -19.70
C PHE A 215 1.07 -1.97 -19.55
N ASN A 216 1.55 -1.07 -18.72
CA ASN A 216 2.94 -1.01 -18.30
C ASN A 216 3.04 -0.53 -16.85
N ASP A 217 4.11 -0.92 -16.18
CA ASP A 217 4.46 -0.36 -14.89
C ASP A 217 5.95 -0.42 -14.61
N VAL A 218 6.38 0.48 -13.73
CA VAL A 218 7.69 0.49 -13.10
C VAL A 218 7.52 0.60 -11.60
N THR A 219 8.16 -0.31 -10.87
CA THR A 219 8.21 -0.31 -9.42
C THR A 219 9.65 -0.22 -8.94
N LEU A 220 9.92 0.75 -8.07
CA LEU A 220 11.17 0.85 -7.33
C LEU A 220 10.89 0.77 -5.84
N MET A 221 11.64 -0.07 -5.13
CA MET A 221 11.61 -0.17 -3.69
C MET A 221 13.01 -0.14 -3.11
N GLN A 222 13.18 0.62 -2.04
CA GLN A 222 14.45 0.73 -1.31
C GLN A 222 14.17 0.67 0.19
N GLN A 223 14.89 -0.17 0.90
CA GLN A 223 14.92 -0.17 2.35
C GLN A 223 16.34 -0.01 2.87
N TYR A 224 16.45 0.69 4.00
CA TYR A 224 17.57 0.62 4.90
C TYR A 224 17.10 0.32 6.33
N ASN A 225 17.83 -0.51 7.06
CA ASN A 225 17.59 -0.70 8.49
C ASN A 225 18.89 -0.90 9.26
N GLY A 226 18.88 -0.63 10.55
CA GLY A 226 20.06 -0.79 11.39
C GLY A 226 19.80 -0.55 12.86
N ILE A 227 20.87 -0.60 13.64
CA ILE A 227 20.84 -0.37 15.10
C ILE A 227 21.74 0.80 15.45
N TYR A 228 21.17 1.80 16.13
CA TYR A 228 21.90 2.94 16.68
C TYR A 228 21.54 3.15 18.14
N LYS A 229 22.54 3.16 19.04
CA LYS A 229 22.36 3.34 20.50
C LYS A 229 21.23 2.45 21.10
N ARG A 230 21.21 1.16 20.74
CA ARG A 230 20.20 0.16 21.13
C ARG A 230 18.77 0.45 20.62
N ALA A 231 18.60 1.40 19.71
CA ALA A 231 17.36 1.61 18.99
C ALA A 231 17.50 1.05 17.57
N ARG A 232 16.50 0.28 17.15
CA ARG A 232 16.38 -0.20 15.76
C ARG A 232 15.70 0.89 14.96
N TRP A 233 16.20 1.16 13.77
CA TRP A 233 15.57 2.09 12.83
C TRP A 233 15.36 1.39 11.49
N LYS A 234 14.35 1.82 10.75
CA LYS A 234 14.01 1.33 9.41
C LYS A 234 13.49 2.48 8.57
N SER A 235 13.96 2.58 7.33
CA SER A 235 13.51 3.54 6.33
C SER A 235 13.14 2.78 5.07
N ASP A 236 11.92 2.96 4.59
CA ASP A 236 11.38 2.35 3.39
C ASP A 236 10.97 3.44 2.39
N ILE A 237 11.27 3.23 1.11
CA ILE A 237 10.83 4.03 -0.02
C ILE A 237 10.23 3.06 -1.02
N TRP A 238 9.05 3.38 -1.54
CA TRP A 238 8.36 2.62 -2.57
C TRP A 238 7.74 3.59 -3.56
N PHE A 239 8.22 3.53 -4.80
CA PHE A 239 7.69 4.26 -5.94
C PHE A 239 7.05 3.27 -6.92
N THR A 240 5.87 3.61 -7.42
CA THR A 240 5.22 2.90 -8.51
C THR A 240 4.67 3.89 -9.51
N GLN A 241 4.82 3.59 -10.79
CA GLN A 241 4.13 4.28 -11.87
C GLN A 241 3.63 3.23 -12.86
N GLY A 242 2.40 3.38 -13.34
CA GLY A 242 1.88 2.50 -14.37
C GLY A 242 0.77 3.13 -15.18
N GLU A 243 0.51 2.52 -16.31
CA GLU A 243 -0.53 2.91 -17.26
C GLU A 243 -1.32 1.67 -17.66
N LYS A 244 -2.64 1.82 -17.78
CA LYS A 244 -3.55 0.74 -18.14
C LYS A 244 -4.56 1.25 -19.16
N ASN A 245 -4.53 0.65 -20.34
CA ASN A 245 -5.55 0.89 -21.35
C ASN A 245 -6.74 -0.04 -21.13
N ASN A 246 -7.92 0.44 -21.47
CA ASN A 246 -9.14 -0.32 -21.44
C ASN A 246 -9.97 -0.01 -22.68
N SER A 247 -10.11 -0.99 -23.57
CA SER A 247 -10.93 -0.90 -24.79
C SER A 247 -12.43 -0.95 -24.53
N GLY A 248 -12.87 -1.09 -23.28
CA GLY A 248 -14.28 -1.22 -22.93
C GLY A 248 -14.81 -2.65 -23.11
N SER A 249 -16.14 -2.78 -23.18
CA SER A 249 -16.83 -4.07 -23.22
C SER A 249 -16.56 -4.83 -24.52
N ILE A 250 -16.38 -6.16 -24.45
CA ILE A 250 -16.36 -7.03 -25.64
C ILE A 250 -17.73 -7.14 -26.33
N LEU A 251 -18.82 -6.76 -25.66
CA LEU A 251 -20.19 -6.92 -26.14
C LEU A 251 -20.81 -5.62 -26.70
N ALA A 252 -20.15 -4.48 -26.50
CA ALA A 252 -20.63 -3.17 -26.93
C ALA A 252 -19.49 -2.38 -27.58
N ALA A 253 -19.79 -1.36 -28.37
CA ALA A 253 -18.78 -0.41 -28.82
C ALA A 253 -18.18 0.26 -27.57
N GLY A 254 -16.97 -0.16 -27.20
CA GLY A 254 -16.30 0.36 -26.02
C GLY A 254 -15.83 1.79 -26.24
N ALA A 255 -15.95 2.62 -25.20
CA ALA A 255 -15.21 3.87 -25.11
C ALA A 255 -13.81 3.55 -24.56
N PRO A 256 -12.74 3.72 -25.35
CA PRO A 256 -11.40 3.47 -24.86
C PRO A 256 -11.08 4.42 -23.73
N SER A 257 -10.53 3.89 -22.64
CA SER A 257 -10.07 4.69 -21.52
C SER A 257 -8.63 4.35 -21.16
N LEU A 258 -7.94 5.35 -20.61
CA LEU A 258 -6.58 5.24 -20.11
C LEU A 258 -6.56 5.64 -18.65
N LEU A 259 -6.06 4.74 -17.81
CA LEU A 259 -5.74 5.03 -16.42
C LEU A 259 -4.23 5.16 -16.26
N GLN A 260 -3.78 6.28 -15.70
CA GLN A 260 -2.39 6.50 -15.31
C GLN A 260 -2.32 6.65 -13.79
N ASP A 261 -1.45 5.87 -13.16
CA ASP A 261 -1.25 5.87 -11.71
C ASP A 261 0.23 6.16 -11.38
N LYS A 262 0.48 7.05 -10.43
CA LYS A 262 1.82 7.30 -9.87
C LYS A 262 1.71 7.40 -8.37
N ALA A 263 2.53 6.67 -7.63
CA ALA A 263 2.54 6.65 -6.19
C ALA A 263 3.96 6.68 -5.64
N LEU A 264 4.20 7.55 -4.66
CA LEU A 264 5.41 7.56 -3.84
C LEU A 264 5.01 7.36 -2.38
N ARG A 265 5.56 6.34 -1.75
CA ARG A 265 5.31 5.97 -0.35
C ARG A 265 6.65 5.93 0.37
N VAL A 266 6.76 6.70 1.45
CA VAL A 266 7.95 6.78 2.30
C VAL A 266 7.55 6.47 3.72
N LYS A 267 8.31 5.60 4.40
CA LYS A 267 8.07 5.24 5.79
C LYS A 267 9.35 5.24 6.58
N TYR A 268 9.30 5.75 7.80
CA TYR A 268 10.38 5.66 8.76
C TYR A 268 9.86 5.11 10.08
N SER A 269 10.52 4.10 10.62
CA SER A 269 10.21 3.51 11.92
C SER A 269 11.42 3.55 12.85
N TRP A 270 11.17 3.90 14.10
CA TRP A 270 12.13 3.88 15.17
C TRP A 270 11.59 3.06 16.33
N HIS A 271 12.38 2.10 16.81
CA HIS A 271 11.97 1.17 17.86
C HIS A 271 13.05 1.05 18.94
N LYS A 272 12.67 1.33 20.18
CA LYS A 272 13.54 1.22 21.35
C LYS A 272 12.75 0.70 22.55
N ARG A 273 13.21 -0.43 23.11
CA ARG A 273 12.52 -1.13 24.21
C ARG A 273 11.06 -1.41 23.83
N ASN A 274 10.11 -0.87 24.58
CA ASN A 274 8.68 -1.10 24.40
C ASN A 274 8.03 -0.08 23.46
N HIS A 275 8.80 0.91 22.97
CA HIS A 275 8.29 2.02 22.17
C HIS A 275 8.65 1.81 20.70
N LYS A 276 7.66 1.92 19.81
CA LYS A 276 7.85 1.99 18.36
C LYS A 276 7.10 3.21 17.84
N ILE A 277 7.79 4.09 17.14
CA ILE A 277 7.22 5.23 16.41
C ILE A 277 7.39 4.96 14.93
N SER A 278 6.34 5.14 14.14
CA SER A 278 6.38 5.06 12.69
C SER A 278 5.77 6.32 12.10
N ALA A 279 6.45 6.92 11.13
CA ALA A 279 5.94 8.01 10.31
C ALA A 279 5.84 7.53 8.86
N PHE A 280 4.74 7.85 8.20
CA PHE A 280 4.45 7.49 6.81
C PHE A 280 3.99 8.72 6.04
N VAL A 281 4.47 8.83 4.80
CA VAL A 281 4.06 9.83 3.82
C VAL A 281 3.74 9.12 2.52
N GLY A 282 2.53 9.30 2.02
CA GLY A 282 2.08 8.82 0.72
C GLY A 282 1.70 10.00 -0.18
N HIS A 283 2.10 9.94 -1.44
CA HIS A 283 1.68 10.88 -2.47
C HIS A 283 1.26 10.09 -3.71
N GLU A 284 -0.01 10.17 -4.08
CA GLU A 284 -0.59 9.52 -5.25
C GLU A 284 -1.04 10.59 -6.25
N TRP A 285 -0.81 10.33 -7.53
CA TRP A 285 -1.34 11.09 -8.65
C TRP A 285 -2.01 10.11 -9.60
N GLN A 286 -3.20 10.45 -10.05
CA GLN A 286 -4.00 9.61 -10.91
C GLN A 286 -4.61 10.47 -12.02
N ALA A 287 -4.55 9.98 -13.25
CA ALA A 287 -5.30 10.56 -14.36
C ALA A 287 -6.12 9.48 -15.05
N TYR A 288 -7.41 9.74 -15.22
CA TYR A 288 -8.32 8.89 -15.96
C TYR A 288 -8.82 9.64 -17.18
N THR A 289 -8.52 9.13 -18.37
CA THR A 289 -8.97 9.70 -19.63
C THR A 289 -9.99 8.78 -20.29
N ASP A 290 -11.17 9.31 -20.60
CA ASP A 290 -12.19 8.64 -21.40
C ASP A 290 -12.21 9.25 -22.81
N THR A 291 -12.17 8.38 -23.83
CA THR A 291 -12.14 8.78 -25.25
C THR A 291 -13.51 8.51 -25.86
N LEU A 292 -14.32 9.57 -25.95
CA LEU A 292 -15.65 9.54 -26.56
C LEU A 292 -15.56 10.05 -28.00
N ASN A 293 -15.42 9.14 -28.96
CA ASN A 293 -15.20 9.45 -30.38
C ASN A 293 -13.95 10.33 -30.61
N ALA A 294 -14.12 11.64 -30.76
CA ALA A 294 -13.06 12.62 -31.03
C ALA A 294 -12.72 13.51 -29.81
N ILE A 295 -13.36 13.28 -28.66
CA ILE A 295 -13.19 14.09 -27.45
C ILE A 295 -12.52 13.26 -26.37
N ASN A 296 -11.43 13.79 -25.82
CA ASN A 296 -10.77 13.23 -24.64
C ASN A 296 -11.23 14.02 -23.41
N LEU A 297 -11.81 13.32 -22.44
CA LEU A 297 -12.16 13.87 -21.14
C LEU A 297 -11.20 13.30 -20.10
N THR A 298 -10.37 14.16 -19.50
CA THR A 298 -9.36 13.73 -18.53
C THR A 298 -9.68 14.27 -17.14
N ASP A 299 -9.86 13.36 -16.17
CA ASP A 299 -9.95 13.66 -14.75
C ASP A 299 -8.59 13.40 -14.09
N THR A 300 -7.96 14.44 -13.55
CA THR A 300 -6.65 14.39 -12.89
C THR A 300 -6.78 14.73 -11.41
N ASN A 301 -6.37 13.80 -10.56
CA ASN A 301 -6.47 13.92 -9.11
C ASN A 301 -5.14 13.61 -8.41
N THR A 302 -4.93 14.26 -7.27
CA THR A 302 -3.79 14.06 -6.38
C THR A 302 -4.29 13.72 -4.99
N TYR A 303 -3.59 12.82 -4.32
CA TYR A 303 -3.90 12.38 -2.98
C TYR A 303 -2.64 12.37 -2.12
N ARG A 304 -2.74 12.87 -0.89
CA ARG A 304 -1.63 12.92 0.08
C ARG A 304 -2.04 12.35 1.42
N GLN A 305 -1.26 11.41 1.93
CA GLN A 305 -1.46 10.79 3.24
C GLN A 305 -0.25 11.06 4.13
N TYR A 306 -0.51 11.48 5.35
CA TYR A 306 0.49 11.61 6.40
C TYR A 306 0.01 10.83 7.61
N THR A 307 0.76 9.82 8.06
CA THR A 307 0.37 9.00 9.20
C THR A 307 1.50 8.95 10.22
N LEU A 308 1.19 9.28 11.47
CA LEU A 308 2.07 9.08 12.62
C LEU A 308 1.46 8.02 13.53
N GLN A 309 2.19 6.94 13.76
CA GLN A 309 1.75 5.82 14.60
C GLN A 309 2.73 5.61 15.75
N TYR A 310 2.21 5.58 16.97
CA TYR A 310 2.94 5.23 18.18
C TYR A 310 2.41 3.92 18.75
N ASN A 311 3.30 2.96 18.95
CA ASN A 311 3.00 1.68 19.56
C ASN A 311 3.78 1.52 20.86
N TYR A 312 3.07 1.22 21.95
CA TYR A 312 3.65 0.81 23.23
C TYR A 312 3.29 -0.64 23.53
N GLN A 313 4.29 -1.52 23.49
CA GLN A 313 4.09 -2.96 23.63
C GLN A 313 4.76 -3.51 24.88
N THR A 314 3.99 -4.21 25.70
CA THR A 314 4.44 -4.97 26.87
C THR A 314 4.21 -6.46 26.63
N LYS A 315 4.49 -7.31 27.64
CA LYS A 315 4.19 -8.75 27.55
C LYS A 315 2.69 -9.04 27.45
N PHE A 316 1.86 -8.23 28.11
CA PHE A 316 0.42 -8.49 28.30
C PHE A 316 -0.48 -7.56 27.48
N ALA A 317 0.02 -6.38 27.11
CA ALA A 317 -0.79 -5.39 26.41
C ALA A 317 -0.02 -4.67 25.30
N LYS A 318 -0.74 -4.25 24.26
CA LYS A 318 -0.26 -3.43 23.16
C LYS A 318 -1.20 -2.25 22.98
N ASN A 319 -0.65 -1.05 23.08
CA ASN A 319 -1.37 0.20 22.88
C ASN A 319 -0.88 0.84 21.59
N ILE A 320 -1.81 1.27 20.74
CA ILE A 320 -1.51 1.92 19.47
C ILE A 320 -2.27 3.22 19.42
N ILE A 321 -1.58 4.32 19.11
CA ILE A 321 -2.20 5.60 18.79
C ILE A 321 -1.74 5.97 17.39
N GLU A 322 -2.69 6.26 16.53
CA GLU A 322 -2.47 6.67 15.16
C GLU A 322 -3.14 8.01 14.90
N VAL A 323 -2.41 8.93 14.30
CA VAL A 323 -2.93 10.20 13.81
C VAL A 323 -2.62 10.26 12.32
N GLY A 324 -3.66 10.36 11.50
CA GLY A 324 -3.55 10.44 10.05
C GLY A 324 -4.17 11.73 9.53
N HIS A 325 -3.60 12.23 8.44
CA HIS A 325 -4.18 13.29 7.63
C HIS A 325 -4.16 12.85 6.17
N ILE A 326 -5.32 12.96 5.53
CA ILE A 326 -5.59 12.53 4.15
C ILE A 326 -6.15 13.74 3.43
N SER A 327 -5.59 14.12 2.29
CA SER A 327 -6.12 15.21 1.46
C SER A 327 -6.17 14.79 -0.01
N ALA A 328 -7.22 15.18 -0.70
CA ALA A 328 -7.43 14.99 -2.12
C ALA A 328 -7.63 16.35 -2.80
N GLY A 329 -7.06 16.52 -4.00
CA GLY A 329 -7.20 17.73 -4.80
C GLY A 329 -7.06 17.42 -6.28
N GLY A 330 -7.82 18.08 -7.15
CA GLY A 330 -7.78 17.80 -8.58
C GLY A 330 -8.96 18.41 -9.33
N THR A 331 -9.23 17.87 -10.51
CA THR A 331 -10.35 18.29 -11.36
C THR A 331 -11.72 17.91 -10.80
N SER A 332 -11.83 16.78 -10.09
CA SER A 332 -13.11 16.30 -9.53
C SER A 332 -13.09 16.09 -8.00
N ARG A 333 -11.96 16.38 -7.34
CA ARG A 333 -11.75 16.13 -5.91
C ARG A 333 -11.27 17.37 -5.18
N ASP A 334 -11.91 17.66 -4.06
CA ASP A 334 -11.41 18.60 -3.05
C ASP A 334 -11.92 18.13 -1.68
N ALA A 335 -11.06 17.49 -0.92
CA ALA A 335 -11.43 16.95 0.39
C ALA A 335 -10.21 16.82 1.29
N ALA A 336 -10.43 16.97 2.60
CA ALA A 336 -9.43 16.67 3.60
C ALA A 336 -10.08 15.99 4.81
N LEU A 337 -9.39 15.00 5.36
CA LEU A 337 -9.79 14.25 6.53
C LEU A 337 -8.61 14.21 7.50
N LEU A 338 -8.88 14.47 8.77
CA LEU A 338 -7.97 14.16 9.86
C LEU A 338 -8.62 13.02 10.65
N ASN A 339 -7.87 11.97 10.93
CA ASN A 339 -8.35 10.85 11.71
C ASN A 339 -7.40 10.56 12.87
N VAL A 340 -7.98 10.24 14.02
CA VAL A 340 -7.25 9.79 15.21
C VAL A 340 -7.83 8.46 15.63
N THR A 341 -6.99 7.45 15.79
CA THR A 341 -7.40 6.13 16.24
C THR A 341 -6.54 5.70 17.41
N ALA A 342 -7.18 5.37 18.53
CA ALA A 342 -6.54 4.73 19.67
C ALA A 342 -7.02 3.28 19.77
N ARG A 343 -6.08 2.35 19.97
CA ARG A 343 -6.36 0.91 20.13
C ARG A 343 -5.63 0.37 21.34
N HIS A 344 -6.32 -0.47 22.08
CA HIS A 344 -5.78 -1.19 23.23
C HIS A 344 -6.07 -2.68 23.06
N GLU A 345 -5.00 -3.47 22.95
CA GLU A 345 -5.04 -4.93 22.88
C GLU A 345 -4.52 -5.47 24.21
N THR A 346 -5.28 -6.37 24.84
CA THR A 346 -4.83 -7.13 26.01
C THR A 346 -4.85 -8.62 25.67
N LYS A 347 -3.76 -9.31 26.00
CA LYS A 347 -3.72 -10.77 25.92
C LYS A 347 -4.47 -11.35 27.11
N LEU A 348 -5.54 -12.08 26.82
CA LEU A 348 -6.23 -12.92 27.78
C LEU A 348 -5.47 -14.25 27.87
N ASN A 349 -5.20 -14.71 29.10
CA ASN A 349 -4.53 -15.97 29.39
C ASN A 349 -5.52 -17.13 29.43
#